data_AF-A0A0S8H2Z9-F1
#
_entry.id   AF-A0A0S8H2Z9-F1
#
_cell.length_a   1.000
_cell.length_b   1.000
_cell.length_c   1.000
_cell.angle_alpha   90.00
_cell.angle_beta   90.00
_cell.angle_gamma   90.00
#
_symmetry.space_group_name_H-M   'P 1'
#
loop_
_entity.id
_entity.type
_entity.pdbx_description
1 polymer ?
#
loop_
_entity_poly.entity_id
_entity_poly.type
_entity_poly.pdbx_seq_one_letter_code
_entity_poly.pdbx_strand_id
1 'polypeptide(L)'
;MSQETKEQIREEPPERWSAQRKMEVVLRLLRGEDLGELSREVQVPAPELESWRRVFLESGVNGLKRRSGDPLERELDRTRAKLGEVMMRLELAEGLLEKRGYGEELKKLWRRG
;
A
#
# COMPACT_ATOMS: atom_id res chain seq x y z
N MET A 1 36.80 -35.71 -14.21
CA MET A 1 36.03 -36.79 -13.56
C MET A 1 36.11 -36.51 -12.05
N SER A 2 35.13 -35.94 -11.35
CA SER A 2 33.68 -35.96 -11.53
C SER A 2 33.05 -34.60 -11.19
N GLN A 3 31.98 -34.29 -11.92
CA GLN A 3 31.00 -33.26 -11.60
C GLN A 3 30.04 -33.78 -10.49
N GLU A 4 29.13 -32.89 -10.06
CA GLU A 4 27.92 -33.13 -9.25
C GLU A 4 28.17 -33.10 -7.73
N THR A 5 27.66 -32.12 -6.97
CA THR A 5 26.27 -31.65 -6.93
C THR A 5 26.22 -30.12 -6.76
N LYS A 6 25.97 -29.38 -7.86
CA LYS A 6 25.40 -28.03 -7.78
C LYS A 6 23.90 -28.19 -7.66
N GLU A 7 23.44 -28.32 -6.43
CA GLU A 7 22.01 -28.40 -6.14
C GLU A 7 21.37 -27.06 -6.53
N GLN A 8 20.38 -27.20 -7.39
CA GLN A 8 19.68 -26.15 -8.09
C GLN A 8 18.90 -25.31 -7.06
N ILE A 9 19.33 -24.07 -6.84
CA ILE A 9 18.43 -23.06 -6.30
C ILE A 9 17.44 -22.77 -7.44
N ARG A 10 16.32 -23.48 -7.43
CA ARG A 10 15.15 -23.10 -8.24
C ARG A 10 14.76 -21.70 -7.77
N GLU A 11 14.93 -20.71 -8.64
CA GLU A 11 14.36 -19.38 -8.48
C GLU A 11 12.85 -19.47 -8.65
N GLU A 12 12.16 -20.00 -7.63
CA GLU A 12 10.75 -19.75 -7.46
C GLU A 12 10.58 -18.28 -7.04
N PRO A 13 9.65 -17.52 -7.65
CA PRO A 13 9.42 -16.15 -7.23
C PRO A 13 9.07 -16.13 -5.74
N PRO A 14 9.71 -15.26 -4.93
CA PRO A 14 9.59 -15.34 -3.48
C PRO A 14 8.13 -15.29 -3.07
N GLU A 15 7.71 -16.29 -2.28
CA GLU A 15 6.37 -16.37 -1.74
C GLU A 15 6.05 -15.03 -1.05
N ARG A 16 4.99 -14.37 -1.51
CA ARG A 16 4.64 -13.03 -1.01
C ARG A 16 4.09 -13.14 0.39
N TRP A 17 4.92 -12.84 1.37
CA TRP A 17 4.50 -12.67 2.76
C TRP A 17 3.45 -11.55 2.89
N SER A 18 2.28 -11.89 3.41
CA SER A 18 1.25 -10.90 3.74
C SER A 18 1.71 -9.99 4.88
N ALA A 19 1.20 -8.75 4.90
CA ALA A 19 1.54 -7.79 5.95
C ALA A 19 1.16 -8.32 7.35
N GLN A 20 0.03 -8.99 7.47
CA GLN A 20 -0.44 -9.63 8.70
C GLN A 20 0.55 -10.70 9.18
N ARG A 21 1.04 -11.55 8.28
CA ARG A 21 2.00 -12.60 8.65
C ARG A 21 3.34 -12.01 9.08
N LYS A 22 3.84 -10.98 8.38
CA LYS A 22 5.05 -10.25 8.82
C LYS A 22 4.87 -9.65 10.21
N MET A 23 3.70 -9.06 10.48
CA MET A 23 3.37 -8.50 11.79
C MET A 23 3.39 -9.57 12.89
N GLU A 24 2.79 -10.73 12.68
CA GLU A 24 2.82 -11.85 13.64
C GLU A 24 4.26 -12.23 14.00
N VAL A 25 5.14 -12.38 13.00
CA VAL A 25 6.57 -12.70 13.20
C VAL A 25 7.28 -11.59 13.98
N VAL A 26 7.05 -10.32 13.65
CA VAL A 26 7.63 -9.20 14.39
C VAL A 26 7.15 -9.19 15.85
N LEU A 27 5.88 -9.46 16.11
CA LEU A 27 5.33 -9.54 17.47
C LEU A 27 5.93 -10.69 18.29
N ARG A 28 6.36 -11.78 17.65
CA ARG A 28 7.12 -12.87 18.29
C ARG A 28 8.52 -12.39 18.71
N LEU A 29 9.23 -11.71 17.81
CA LEU A 29 10.55 -11.10 18.14
C LEU A 29 10.45 -10.06 19.27
N LEU A 30 9.40 -9.23 19.28
CA LEU A 30 9.19 -8.24 20.33
C LEU A 30 8.83 -8.87 21.69
N ARG A 31 8.30 -10.10 21.69
CA ARG A 31 8.07 -10.90 22.91
C ARG A 31 9.34 -11.59 23.43
N GLY A 32 10.45 -11.48 22.72
CA GLY A 32 11.75 -12.01 23.14
C GLY A 32 12.07 -13.41 22.61
N GLU A 33 11.34 -13.90 21.61
CA GLU A 33 11.73 -15.15 20.91
C GLU A 33 13.08 -14.99 20.20
N ASP A 34 13.87 -16.06 20.16
CA ASP A 34 15.21 -16.03 19.55
C ASP A 34 15.13 -15.80 18.04
N LEU A 35 15.97 -14.89 17.54
CA LEU A 35 15.99 -14.51 16.13
C LEU A 35 16.42 -15.68 15.23
N GLY A 36 17.38 -16.48 15.68
CA GLY A 36 17.92 -17.60 14.92
C GLY A 36 16.96 -18.78 14.85
N GLU A 37 16.31 -19.11 15.97
CA GLU A 37 15.25 -20.11 16.02
C GLU A 37 14.07 -19.71 15.14
N LEU A 38 13.59 -18.47 15.29
CA LEU A 38 12.46 -17.97 14.51
C LEU A 38 12.79 -17.93 13.02
N SER A 39 13.99 -17.48 12.65
CA SER A 39 14.48 -17.45 11.25
C SER A 39 14.42 -18.83 10.59
N ARG A 40 14.81 -19.88 11.31
CA ARG A 40 14.73 -21.27 10.82
C ARG A 40 13.30 -21.76 10.71
N GLU A 41 12.46 -21.44 11.70
CA GLU A 41 11.04 -21.85 11.71
C GLU A 41 10.26 -21.24 10.55
N VAL A 42 10.41 -19.94 10.31
CA VAL A 42 9.67 -19.24 9.25
C VAL A 42 10.38 -19.26 7.91
N GLN A 43 11.58 -19.86 7.84
CA GLN A 43 12.45 -19.93 6.65
C GLN A 43 12.75 -18.55 6.03
N VAL A 44 12.85 -17.51 6.86
CA VAL A 44 13.21 -16.14 6.45
C VAL A 44 14.56 -15.78 7.07
N PRO A 45 15.54 -15.26 6.31
CA PRO A 45 16.84 -14.89 6.85
C PRO A 45 16.74 -13.91 8.02
N ALA A 46 17.56 -14.12 9.07
CA ALA A 46 17.62 -13.24 10.23
C ALA A 46 17.76 -11.74 9.90
N PRO A 47 18.59 -11.31 8.93
CA PRO A 47 18.67 -9.89 8.54
C PRO A 47 17.36 -9.33 7.96
N GLU A 48 16.56 -10.17 7.28
CA GLU A 48 15.26 -9.76 6.77
C GLU A 48 14.24 -9.62 7.89
N LEU A 49 14.25 -10.53 8.88
CA LEU A 49 13.43 -10.41 10.08
C LEU A 49 13.77 -9.15 10.90
N GLU A 50 15.05 -8.82 11.03
CA GLU A 50 15.48 -7.56 11.64
C GLU A 50 15.00 -6.33 10.86
N SER A 51 15.02 -6.40 9.52
CA SER A 51 14.47 -5.35 8.65
C SER A 51 12.97 -5.16 8.89
N TRP A 52 12.19 -6.25 8.96
CA TRP A 52 10.76 -6.16 9.26
C TRP A 52 10.51 -5.55 10.65
N ARG A 53 11.29 -5.93 11.67
CA ARG A 53 11.21 -5.34 13.01
C ARG A 53 11.50 -3.84 12.98
N ARG A 54 12.54 -3.41 12.26
CA ARG A 54 12.90 -1.99 12.11
C ARG A 54 11.76 -1.19 11.45
N VAL A 55 11.29 -1.65 10.30
CA VAL A 55 10.20 -1.00 9.55
C VAL A 55 8.92 -0.93 10.39
N PHE A 56 8.60 -2.00 11.13
CA PHE A 56 7.44 -2.03 12.01
C PHE A 56 7.54 -0.99 13.13
N LEU A 57 8.69 -0.85 13.79
CA LEU A 57 8.89 0.12 14.86
C LEU A 57 8.86 1.57 14.33
N GLU A 58 9.53 1.84 13.20
CA GLU A 58 9.47 3.15 12.53
C GLU A 58 8.04 3.53 12.14
N SER A 59 7.30 2.58 11.56
CA SER A 59 5.90 2.75 11.20
C SER A 59 5.01 2.94 12.43
N GLY A 60 5.26 2.20 13.51
CA GLY A 60 4.57 2.33 14.78
C GLY A 60 4.74 3.73 15.38
N VAL A 61 5.96 4.27 15.41
CA VAL A 61 6.22 5.65 15.85
C VAL A 61 5.47 6.66 14.98
N ASN A 62 5.50 6.48 13.66
CA ASN A 62 4.79 7.38 12.74
C ASN A 62 3.27 7.29 12.90
N GLY A 63 2.73 6.08 13.10
CA GLY A 63 1.32 5.85 13.39
C GLY A 63 0.88 6.51 14.69
N LEU A 64 1.69 6.42 15.74
CA LEU A 64 1.41 7.05 17.04
C LEU A 64 1.53 8.58 17.00
N LYS A 65 2.34 9.15 16.09
CA LYS A 65 2.41 10.59 15.86
C LYS A 65 1.15 11.16 15.18
N ARG A 66 0.43 10.34 14.41
CA ARG A 66 -0.84 10.74 13.79
C ARG A 66 -1.89 10.87 14.89
N ARG A 67 -2.03 12.07 15.46
CA ARG A 67 -3.16 12.41 16.32
C ARG A 67 -4.42 12.49 15.47
N SER A 68 -5.56 12.13 16.06
CA SER A 68 -6.88 12.48 15.53
C SER A 68 -6.91 13.97 15.19
N GLY A 69 -7.06 14.28 13.89
CA GLY A 69 -6.96 15.63 13.36
C GLY A 69 -5.56 16.04 12.89
N ASP A 70 -4.77 15.11 12.35
CA ASP A 70 -3.56 15.38 11.56
C ASP A 70 -3.86 16.42 10.46
N PRO A 71 -3.08 17.53 10.34
CA PRO A 71 -3.24 18.49 9.27
C PRO A 71 -3.33 17.88 7.86
N LEU A 72 -2.56 16.81 7.60
CA LEU A 72 -2.59 16.13 6.30
C LEU A 72 -3.92 15.41 6.06
N GLU A 73 -4.47 14.77 7.08
CA GLU A 73 -5.77 14.10 7.00
C GLU A 73 -6.90 15.13 6.82
N ARG A 74 -6.83 16.26 7.54
CA ARG A 74 -7.77 17.37 7.33
C ARG A 74 -7.67 17.98 5.93
N GLU A 75 -6.46 18.12 5.41
CA GLU A 75 -6.23 18.62 4.06
C GLU A 75 -6.75 17.64 3.01
N LEU A 76 -6.56 16.34 3.23
CA LEU A 76 -7.13 15.27 2.40
C LEU A 76 -8.66 15.31 2.41
N ASP A 77 -9.28 15.47 3.57
CA ASP A 77 -10.74 15.57 3.69
C ASP A 77 -11.29 16.84 3.02
N ARG A 78 -10.63 17.99 3.20
CA ARG A 78 -10.97 19.24 2.49
C ARG A 78 -10.85 19.07 0.97
N THR A 79 -9.79 18.41 0.51
CA THR A 79 -9.56 18.16 -0.91
C THR A 79 -10.63 17.24 -1.49
N ARG A 80 -10.99 16.16 -0.78
CA ARG A 80 -12.09 15.27 -1.16
C ARG A 80 -13.42 16.00 -1.21
N ALA A 81 -13.73 16.85 -0.22
CA ALA A 81 -14.94 17.66 -0.22
C ALA A 81 -14.98 18.62 -1.42
N LYS A 82 -13.84 19.28 -1.73
CA LYS A 82 -13.75 20.18 -2.88
C LYS A 82 -13.89 19.44 -4.22
N LEU A 83 -13.32 18.25 -4.33
CA LEU A 83 -13.48 17.39 -5.49
C LEU A 83 -14.95 17.03 -5.71
N GLY A 84 -15.67 16.65 -4.64
CA GLY A 84 -17.10 16.39 -4.70
C GLY A 84 -17.92 17.60 -5.17
N GLU A 85 -17.64 18.80 -4.65
CA GLU A 85 -18.29 20.05 -5.10
C GLU A 85 -18.05 20.31 -6.59
N VAL A 86 -16.81 20.11 -7.06
CA VAL A 86 -16.45 20.31 -8.48
C VAL A 86 -17.12 19.26 -9.38
N MET A 87 -17.16 18.00 -8.95
CA MET A 87 -17.87 16.94 -9.67
C MET A 87 -19.36 17.21 -9.77
N MET A 88 -20.02 17.59 -8.67
CA MET A 88 -21.44 17.93 -8.69
C MET A 88 -21.73 19.11 -9.64
N ARG A 89 -20.85 20.12 -9.67
CA ARG A 89 -20.96 21.24 -10.62
C ARG A 89 -20.77 20.80 -12.06
N LEU A 90 -19.84 19.88 -12.31
CA LEU A 90 -19.62 19.30 -13.63
C LEU A 90 -20.85 18.54 -14.09
N GLU A 91 -21.36 17.60 -13.29
CA GLU A 91 -22.56 16.81 -13.60
C GLU A 91 -23.78 17.70 -13.91
N LEU A 92 -23.97 18.78 -13.13
CA LEU A 92 -25.03 19.75 -13.39
C LEU A 92 -24.82 20.48 -14.73
N ALA A 93 -23.59 20.90 -15.03
CA ALA A 93 -23.27 21.60 -16.27
C ALA A 93 -23.47 20.69 -17.49
N GLU A 94 -23.04 19.43 -17.41
CA GLU A 94 -23.24 18.41 -18.44
C GLU A 94 -24.73 18.16 -18.67
N GLY A 95 -25.51 17.96 -17.61
CA GLY A 95 -26.96 17.78 -17.71
C GLY A 95 -27.70 18.99 -18.30
N LEU A 96 -27.22 20.22 -18.04
CA LEU A 96 -27.77 21.43 -18.66
C LEU A 96 -27.44 21.52 -20.16
N LEU A 97 -26.22 21.14 -20.55
CA LEU A 97 -25.80 21.11 -21.95
C LEU A 97 -26.58 20.06 -22.74
N GLU A 98 -26.80 18.88 -22.16
CA GLU A 98 -27.64 17.84 -22.75
C GLU A 98 -29.07 18.31 -22.97
N LYS A 99 -29.70 18.93 -21.96
CA LYS A 99 -31.06 19.49 -22.08
C LYS A 99 -31.17 20.59 -23.14
N ARG A 100 -30.07 21.29 -23.44
CA ARG A 100 -29.99 22.31 -24.49
C ARG A 100 -29.58 21.75 -25.86
N GLY A 101 -29.37 20.44 -25.98
CA GLY A 101 -29.04 19.78 -27.25
C GLY A 101 -27.55 19.73 -27.58
N TYR A 102 -26.66 20.15 -26.68
CA TYR A 102 -25.21 20.21 -26.89
C TYR A 102 -24.46 18.92 -26.50
N GLY A 103 -25.18 17.83 -26.16
CA GLY A 103 -24.57 16.60 -25.66
C GLY A 103 -23.59 15.92 -26.62
N GLU A 104 -23.88 15.94 -27.93
CA GLU A 104 -22.98 15.34 -28.94
C GLU A 104 -21.71 16.15 -29.18
N GLU A 105 -21.77 17.46 -29.03
CA GLU A 105 -20.59 18.35 -29.10
C GLU A 105 -19.69 18.16 -27.89
N LEU A 106 -20.29 18.05 -26.70
CA LEU A 106 -19.57 17.72 -25.47
C LEU A 106 -18.81 16.38 -25.62
N LYS A 107 -19.46 15.31 -26.07
CA LYS A 107 -18.80 14.00 -26.32
C LYS A 107 -17.66 14.04 -27.34
N LYS A 108 -17.67 15.00 -28.28
CA LYS A 108 -16.60 15.18 -29.26
C LYS A 108 -15.38 15.87 -28.65
N LEU A 109 -15.58 16.78 -27.69
CA LEU A 109 -14.49 17.48 -26.98
C LEU A 109 -13.70 16.53 -26.08
N TRP A 110 -14.40 15.69 -25.30
CA TRP A 110 -13.76 14.71 -24.40
C TRP A 110 -12.98 13.61 -25.13
N ARG A 111 -13.27 13.35 -26.42
CA ARG A 111 -12.52 12.38 -27.24
C ARG A 111 -11.19 12.91 -27.79
N ARG A 112 -10.90 14.20 -27.64
CA ARG A 112 -9.67 14.84 -28.15
C ARG A 112 -8.59 15.09 -27.10
N GLY A 113 -8.88 14.86 -25.82
CA GLY A 113 -7.89 14.88 -24.74
C GLY A 113 -7.32 13.49 -24.49
#